data_AF-A0A3C1ZZF7-F1
#
_entry.id   AF-A0A3C1ZZF7-F1
#
_cell.length_a   1.000
_cell.length_b   1.000
_cell.length_c   1.000
_cell.angle_alpha   90.00
_cell.angle_beta   90.00
_cell.angle_gamma   90.00
#
_symmetry.space_group_name_H-M   'P 1'
#
loop_
_entity.id
_entity.type
_entity.pdbx_description
1 polymer ?
#
loop_
_entity_poly.entity_id
_entity_poly.type
_entity_poly.pdbx_seq_one_letter_code
_entity_poly.pdbx_strand_id
1 'polypeptide(L)'
;PYLNRRDVFNVAITRARDKQWVFFSGDQSKLGKESLLNQYLEYIQFHEAKSLEATYEEDPFLEAVLAEVERRKWKSWPHFMLAGIVVDAVIQTPIATFGVNLVGYPGPYQDALTVAQIGVLKRSGLALFSLPYTLWVHRKKRCLEAMANFKA
;
A
#
# COMPACT_ATOMS: atom_id res chain seq x y z
N PRO A 1 4.95 19.64 -27.53
CA PRO A 1 3.74 19.52 -28.40
C PRO A 1 3.08 18.13 -28.39
N TYR A 2 3.83 17.03 -28.55
CA TYR A 2 3.27 15.67 -28.50
C TYR A 2 3.15 15.11 -27.07
N LEU A 3 4.22 15.25 -26.27
CA LEU A 3 4.28 14.75 -24.90
C LEU A 3 3.35 15.51 -23.92
N ASN A 4 2.79 16.65 -24.33
CA ASN A 4 1.79 17.41 -23.55
C ASN A 4 0.35 16.91 -23.77
N ARG A 5 0.15 15.84 -24.53
CA ARG A 5 -1.13 15.13 -24.57
C ARG A 5 -1.22 14.15 -23.40
N ARG A 6 -2.28 14.28 -22.60
CA ARG A 6 -2.46 13.47 -21.36
C ARG A 6 -2.46 11.96 -21.62
N ASP A 7 -3.14 11.50 -22.66
CA ASP A 7 -3.23 10.09 -23.02
C ASP A 7 -1.85 9.51 -23.42
N VAL A 8 -1.08 10.26 -24.21
CA VAL A 8 0.28 9.90 -24.60
C VAL A 8 1.22 9.92 -23.38
N PHE A 9 1.11 10.96 -22.56
CA PHE A 9 1.99 11.15 -21.41
C PHE A 9 1.81 10.05 -20.37
N ASN A 10 0.56 9.71 -20.03
CA ASN A 10 0.25 8.64 -19.09
C ASN A 10 0.90 7.32 -19.53
N VAL A 11 0.72 6.93 -20.80
CA VAL A 11 1.33 5.70 -21.32
C VAL A 11 2.86 5.75 -21.25
N ALA A 12 3.47 6.91 -21.48
CA ALA A 12 4.92 7.08 -21.40
C ALA A 12 5.46 6.92 -19.97
N ILE A 13 4.72 7.35 -18.95
CA ILE A 13 5.18 7.32 -17.56
C ILE A 13 4.69 6.12 -16.75
N THR A 14 3.61 5.43 -17.13
CA THR A 14 3.02 4.36 -16.29
C THR A 14 3.33 2.93 -16.75
N ARG A 15 4.23 2.73 -17.71
CA ARG A 15 4.52 1.39 -18.28
C ARG A 15 5.41 0.51 -17.41
N ALA A 16 6.22 1.08 -16.53
CA ALA A 16 7.09 0.30 -15.65
C ALA A 16 6.29 -0.30 -14.49
N ARG A 17 6.39 -1.61 -14.27
CA ARG A 17 5.62 -2.33 -13.23
C ARG A 17 6.27 -2.29 -11.85
N ASP A 18 7.61 -2.37 -11.78
CA ASP A 18 8.34 -2.50 -10.51
C ASP A 18 9.20 -1.29 -10.17
N LYS A 19 9.98 -0.77 -11.12
CA LYS A 19 10.84 0.41 -10.93
C LYS A 19 10.92 1.25 -12.19
N GLN A 20 10.95 2.56 -12.02
CA GLN A 20 11.13 3.52 -13.11
C GLN A 20 12.36 4.37 -12.84
N TRP A 21 13.27 4.40 -13.81
CA TRP A 21 14.43 5.30 -13.79
C TRP A 21 14.17 6.40 -14.81
N VAL A 22 14.16 7.65 -14.35
CA VAL A 22 13.90 8.81 -15.22
C VAL A 22 15.21 9.52 -15.51
N PHE A 23 15.65 9.46 -16.75
CA PHE A 23 16.80 10.22 -17.24
C PHE A 23 16.29 11.42 -18.04
N PHE A 24 16.63 12.62 -17.61
CA PHE A 24 16.29 13.86 -18.31
C PHE A 24 17.58 14.64 -18.59
N SER A 25 17.89 14.82 -19.86
CA SER A 25 19.08 15.54 -20.34
C SER A 25 18.78 16.99 -20.76
N GLY A 26 17.55 17.46 -20.58
CA GLY A 26 17.13 18.80 -20.94
C GLY A 26 17.30 19.81 -19.79
N ASP A 27 17.08 21.08 -20.12
CA ASP A 27 17.01 22.15 -19.13
C ASP A 27 15.54 22.36 -18.71
N GLN A 28 15.23 22.02 -17.46
CA GLN A 28 13.87 22.07 -16.93
C GLN A 28 13.32 23.51 -16.90
N SER A 29 14.18 24.51 -16.71
CA SER A 29 13.77 25.93 -16.67
C SER A 29 13.18 26.43 -17.99
N LYS A 30 13.48 25.73 -19.09
CA LYS A 30 12.97 26.02 -20.44
C LYS A 30 11.64 25.35 -20.74
N LEU A 31 11.14 24.49 -19.85
CA LEU A 31 9.82 23.89 -19.99
C LEU A 31 8.74 24.88 -19.51
N GLY A 32 7.63 24.94 -20.22
CA GLY A 32 6.47 25.70 -19.75
C GLY A 32 5.90 25.12 -18.46
N LYS A 33 5.40 25.96 -17.56
CA LYS A 33 4.81 25.52 -16.27
C LYS A 33 3.64 24.55 -16.45
N GLU A 34 2.84 24.74 -17.49
CA GLU A 34 1.72 23.87 -17.86
C GLU A 34 2.14 22.61 -18.64
N SER A 35 3.45 22.40 -18.84
CA SER A 35 3.97 21.20 -19.50
C SER A 35 3.80 19.99 -18.58
N LEU A 36 3.19 18.92 -19.10
CA LEU A 36 3.03 17.68 -18.34
C LEU A 36 4.38 17.10 -17.90
N LEU A 37 5.41 17.25 -18.74
CA LEU A 37 6.77 16.84 -18.38
C LEU A 37 7.33 17.67 -17.23
N ASN A 38 7.09 18.99 -17.20
CA ASN A 38 7.61 19.83 -16.13
C ASN A 38 6.92 19.49 -14.80
N GLN A 39 5.59 19.38 -14.82
CA GLN A 39 4.79 18.99 -13.64
C GLN A 39 5.22 17.62 -13.11
N TYR A 40 5.52 16.67 -14.00
CA TYR A 40 6.00 15.35 -13.61
C TYR A 40 7.41 15.39 -12.99
N LEU A 41 8.35 16.14 -13.59
CA LEU A 41 9.71 16.29 -13.04
C LEU A 41 9.69 16.95 -11.66
N GLU A 42 8.87 18.00 -11.48
CA GLU A 42 8.65 18.63 -10.18
C GLU A 42 8.03 17.64 -9.17
N TYR A 43 7.02 16.88 -9.60
CA TYR A 43 6.35 15.88 -8.76
C TYR A 43 7.33 14.84 -8.24
N ILE A 44 8.15 14.22 -9.11
CA ILE A 44 9.08 13.16 -8.70
C ILE A 44 10.23 13.71 -7.85
N GLN A 45 10.73 14.92 -8.11
CA GLN A 45 11.75 15.56 -7.27
C GLN A 45 11.23 15.83 -5.85
N PHE A 46 9.97 16.23 -5.72
CA PHE A 46 9.37 16.56 -4.42
C PHE A 46 8.84 15.32 -3.67
N HIS A 47 8.38 14.29 -4.39
CA HIS A 47 7.79 13.09 -3.79
C HIS A 47 8.80 11.94 -3.58
N GLU A 48 9.91 11.89 -4.31
CA GLU A 48 10.99 10.92 -4.01
C GLU A 48 11.67 11.26 -2.66
N ALA A 49 11.76 12.56 -2.32
CA ALA A 49 12.20 13.03 -1.01
C ALA A 49 11.20 12.72 0.13
N LYS A 50 9.95 12.38 -0.19
CA LYS A 50 8.89 12.03 0.77
C LYS A 50 8.61 10.53 0.83
N SER A 51 9.60 9.72 0.45
CA SER A 51 9.53 8.27 0.63
C SER A 51 9.67 7.92 2.12
N LEU A 52 8.52 7.60 2.73
CA LEU A 52 8.36 6.74 3.91
C LEU A 52 8.80 7.25 5.29
N GLU A 53 8.58 8.53 5.61
CA GLU A 53 8.30 8.91 7.01
C GLU A 53 6.83 9.33 7.09
N ALA A 54 5.94 8.35 7.04
CA ALA A 54 4.63 8.55 7.63
C ALA A 54 4.84 8.57 9.15
N THR A 55 4.62 9.72 9.76
CA THR A 55 4.37 9.83 11.20
C THR A 55 3.08 9.07 11.46
N TYR A 56 3.20 7.77 11.74
CA TYR A 56 2.06 6.96 12.10
C TYR A 56 1.61 7.37 13.50
N GLU A 57 0.36 7.84 13.61
CA GLU A 57 -0.33 7.89 14.91
C GLU A 57 -0.35 6.48 15.51
N GLU A 58 -0.28 6.37 16.83
CA GLU A 58 -0.30 5.08 17.54
C GLU A 58 -1.54 4.26 17.11
N ASP A 59 -1.31 3.06 16.58
CA ASP A 59 -2.36 2.07 16.28
C ASP A 59 -2.18 0.84 17.18
N PRO A 60 -2.74 0.87 18.41
CA PRO A 60 -2.64 -0.24 19.35
C PRO A 60 -3.20 -1.56 18.82
N PHE A 61 -4.14 -1.53 17.87
CA PHE A 61 -4.70 -2.75 17.31
C PHE A 61 -3.72 -3.39 16.33
N LEU A 62 -3.16 -2.60 15.41
CA LEU A 62 -2.12 -3.06 14.51
C LEU A 62 -0.92 -3.60 15.31
N GLU A 63 -0.44 -2.85 16.31
CA GLU A 63 0.67 -3.28 17.17
C GLU A 63 0.39 -4.61 17.87
N ALA A 64 -0.80 -4.78 18.44
CA ALA A 64 -1.20 -6.02 19.10
C ALA A 64 -1.26 -7.21 18.12
N VAL A 65 -1.63 -6.98 16.87
CA VAL A 65 -1.62 -8.00 15.81
C VAL A 65 -0.18 -8.32 15.41
N LEU A 66 0.68 -7.33 15.18
CA LEU A 66 2.07 -7.52 14.77
C LEU A 66 2.89 -8.26 15.85
N ALA A 67 2.69 -7.95 17.12
CA ALA A 67 3.32 -8.68 18.23
C ALA A 67 2.98 -10.19 18.21
N GLU A 68 1.75 -10.55 17.82
CA GLU A 68 1.37 -11.95 17.67
C GLU A 68 1.99 -12.63 16.45
N VAL A 69 2.13 -11.89 15.35
CA VAL A 69 2.80 -12.36 14.13
C VAL A 69 4.27 -12.63 14.41
N GLU A 70 4.95 -11.70 15.10
CA GLU A 70 6.35 -11.85 15.52
C GLU A 70 6.54 -13.03 16.47
N ARG A 71 5.67 -13.17 17.48
CA ARG A 71 5.69 -14.32 18.42
C ARG A 71 5.59 -15.67 17.70
N ARG A 72 4.96 -15.69 16.53
CA ARG A 72 4.82 -16.88 15.65
C ARG A 72 5.94 -17.04 14.64
N LYS A 73 6.93 -16.15 14.65
CA LYS A 73 8.04 -16.10 13.69
C LYS A 73 7.56 -15.95 12.24
N TRP A 74 6.42 -15.32 12.05
CA TRP A 74 5.93 -14.93 10.73
C TRP A 74 6.54 -13.58 10.37
N LYS A 75 6.61 -13.27 9.07
CA LYS A 75 7.05 -11.93 8.64
C LYS A 75 5.85 -11.02 8.47
N SER A 76 6.04 -9.75 8.75
CA SER A 76 5.05 -8.71 8.52
C SER A 76 5.67 -7.45 7.93
N TRP A 77 4.88 -6.77 7.11
CA TRP A 77 5.18 -5.45 6.59
C TRP A 77 3.96 -4.56 6.89
N PRO A 78 4.01 -3.74 7.96
CA PRO A 78 2.91 -2.82 8.27
C PRO A 78 2.80 -1.71 7.21
N HIS A 79 1.60 -1.15 7.06
CA HIS A 79 1.30 -0.02 6.17
C HIS A 79 1.82 -0.23 4.74
N PHE A 80 1.60 -1.43 4.20
CA PHE A 80 2.16 -1.82 2.91
C PHE A 80 1.40 -1.15 1.76
N MET A 81 2.11 -0.36 0.96
CA MET A 81 1.54 0.29 -0.22
C MET A 81 1.55 -0.64 -1.43
N LEU A 82 0.37 -0.93 -1.98
CA LEU A 82 0.21 -1.71 -3.21
C LEU A 82 -0.81 -1.05 -4.13
N ALA A 83 -0.40 -0.77 -5.38
CA ALA A 83 -1.26 -0.14 -6.39
C ALA A 83 -1.93 1.18 -5.91
N GLY A 84 -1.21 1.98 -5.11
CA GLY A 84 -1.70 3.24 -4.54
C GLY A 84 -2.67 3.06 -3.36
N ILE A 85 -2.82 1.84 -2.83
CA ILE A 85 -3.66 1.52 -1.69
C ILE A 85 -2.75 1.09 -0.54
N VAL A 86 -2.94 1.70 0.64
CA VAL A 86 -2.27 1.28 1.86
C VAL A 86 -3.07 0.13 2.47
N VAL A 87 -2.40 -0.99 2.72
CA VAL A 87 -2.94 -2.14 3.45
C VAL A 87 -2.36 -2.11 4.86
N ASP A 88 -3.17 -2.34 5.89
CA ASP A 88 -2.74 -2.21 7.29
C ASP A 88 -1.50 -3.06 7.60
N ALA A 89 -1.48 -4.30 7.09
CA ALA A 89 -0.27 -5.10 7.07
C ALA A 89 -0.28 -6.13 5.94
N VAL A 90 0.89 -6.51 5.45
CA VAL A 90 1.09 -7.79 4.73
C VAL A 90 1.74 -8.77 5.69
N ILE A 91 1.24 -10.01 5.74
CA ILE A 91 1.75 -11.09 6.58
C ILE A 91 2.18 -12.26 5.70
N GLN A 92 3.35 -12.81 6.01
CA GLN A 92 3.84 -14.05 5.44
C GLN A 92 3.91 -15.13 6.53
N THR A 93 3.06 -16.14 6.35
CA THR A 93 3.09 -17.40 7.10
C THR A 93 3.92 -18.44 6.34
N PRO A 94 4.16 -19.64 6.90
CA PRO A 94 4.85 -20.72 6.16
C PRO A 94 4.13 -21.18 4.89
N ILE A 95 2.82 -20.95 4.77
CA ILE A 95 2.00 -21.48 3.67
C ILE A 95 1.51 -20.44 2.67
N ALA A 96 1.51 -19.15 3.05
CA ALA A 96 0.94 -18.09 2.23
C ALA A 96 1.41 -16.70 2.66
N THR A 97 1.37 -15.77 1.69
CA THR A 97 1.49 -14.32 1.91
C THR A 97 0.16 -13.66 1.58
N PHE A 98 -0.35 -12.80 2.46
CA PHE A 98 -1.63 -12.12 2.28
C PHE A 98 -1.64 -10.75 2.96
N GLY A 99 -2.51 -9.86 2.50
CA GLY A 99 -2.80 -8.59 3.16
C GLY A 99 -3.80 -8.79 4.30
N VAL A 100 -3.66 -8.01 5.37
CA VAL A 100 -4.62 -7.91 6.47
C VAL A 100 -5.28 -6.55 6.40
N ASN A 101 -6.61 -6.57 6.46
CA ASN A 101 -7.44 -5.39 6.61
C ASN A 101 -8.08 -5.42 8.00
N LEU A 102 -7.64 -4.53 8.89
CA LEU A 102 -8.16 -4.33 10.23
C LEU A 102 -9.49 -3.59 10.13
N VAL A 103 -10.53 -4.10 10.77
CA VAL A 103 -11.89 -3.55 10.62
C VAL A 103 -12.50 -3.21 11.98
N GLY A 104 -13.05 -2.01 12.10
CA GLY A 104 -13.90 -1.62 13.23
C GLY A 104 -13.13 -1.28 14.51
N TYR A 105 -11.85 -0.92 14.41
CA TYR A 105 -11.12 -0.27 15.49
C TYR A 105 -11.33 1.25 15.42
N PRO A 106 -11.73 1.93 16.51
CA PRO A 106 -11.81 3.39 16.54
C PRO A 106 -10.39 3.97 16.61
N GLY A 107 -9.78 4.16 15.44
CA GLY A 107 -8.45 4.73 15.26
C GLY A 107 -8.34 5.46 13.91
N PRO A 108 -7.17 5.99 13.55
CA PRO A 108 -6.96 6.76 12.31
C PRO A 108 -7.29 6.01 11.01
N TYR A 109 -7.37 4.68 11.07
CA TYR A 109 -7.74 3.78 9.96
C TYR A 109 -9.12 3.14 10.15
N GLN A 110 -10.06 3.87 10.76
CA GLN A 110 -11.42 3.37 11.02
C GLN A 110 -12.16 2.92 9.75
N ASP A 111 -11.87 3.55 8.62
CA ASP A 111 -12.50 3.23 7.34
C ASP A 111 -11.96 1.93 6.76
N ALA A 112 -12.84 0.93 6.67
CA ALA A 112 -12.51 -0.30 5.95
C ALA A 112 -12.24 0.00 4.47
N LEU A 113 -11.31 -0.77 3.87
CA LEU A 113 -11.09 -0.74 2.43
C LEU A 113 -12.41 -0.88 1.66
N THR A 114 -12.64 0.02 0.70
CA THR A 114 -13.80 -0.02 -0.18
C THR A 114 -13.77 -1.25 -1.09
N VAL A 115 -14.94 -1.65 -1.61
CA VAL A 115 -15.06 -2.77 -2.56
C VAL A 115 -14.16 -2.58 -3.79
N ALA A 116 -14.03 -1.34 -4.27
CA ALA A 116 -13.17 -1.01 -5.40
C ALA A 116 -11.68 -1.25 -5.07
N GLN A 117 -11.23 -0.80 -3.89
CA GLN A 117 -9.85 -1.00 -3.41
C GLN A 117 -9.54 -2.49 -3.22
N ILE A 118 -10.45 -3.25 -2.60
CA ILE A 118 -10.34 -4.70 -2.45
C ILE A 118 -10.19 -5.37 -3.83
N GLY A 119 -10.98 -4.95 -4.81
CA GLY A 119 -10.90 -5.47 -6.18
C GLY A 119 -9.56 -5.19 -6.86
N VAL A 120 -8.97 -4.00 -6.65
CA VAL A 120 -7.64 -3.66 -7.15
C VAL A 120 -6.57 -4.55 -6.53
N LEU A 121 -6.55 -4.67 -5.20
CA LEU A 121 -5.56 -5.48 -4.47
C LEU A 121 -5.61 -6.96 -4.89
N LYS A 122 -6.83 -7.50 -5.05
CA LYS A 122 -7.02 -8.88 -5.53
C LYS A 122 -6.46 -9.08 -6.95
N ARG A 123 -6.66 -8.13 -7.86
CA ARG A 123 -6.11 -8.19 -9.23
C ARG A 123 -4.59 -8.05 -9.26
N SER A 124 -4.02 -7.35 -8.28
CA SER A 124 -2.57 -7.24 -8.09
C SER A 124 -1.94 -8.49 -7.45
N GLY A 125 -2.73 -9.56 -7.21
CA GLY A 125 -2.25 -10.82 -6.67
C GLY A 125 -2.18 -10.88 -5.14
N LEU A 126 -2.70 -9.88 -4.43
CA LEU A 126 -2.75 -9.88 -2.97
C LEU A 126 -4.14 -10.30 -2.48
N ALA A 127 -4.24 -11.50 -1.89
CA ALA A 127 -5.43 -11.90 -1.16
C ALA A 127 -5.54 -11.09 0.15
N LEU A 128 -6.76 -10.72 0.52
CA LEU A 128 -7.04 -9.95 1.74
C LEU A 128 -7.76 -10.79 2.79
N PHE A 129 -7.21 -10.79 3.99
CA PHE A 129 -7.82 -11.32 5.21
C PHE A 129 -8.39 -10.15 6.01
N SER A 130 -9.71 -10.09 6.17
CA SER A 130 -10.34 -9.09 7.03
C SER A 130 -10.30 -9.55 8.50
N LEU A 131 -9.75 -8.73 9.37
CA LEU A 131 -9.64 -9.00 10.80
C LEU A 131 -10.45 -7.97 11.61
N PRO A 132 -11.69 -8.31 12.00
CA PRO A 132 -12.50 -7.43 12.84
C PRO A 132 -11.92 -7.30 14.25
N TYR A 133 -11.86 -6.06 14.77
CA TYR A 133 -11.38 -5.77 16.11
C TYR A 133 -12.17 -6.50 17.20
N THR A 134 -13.51 -6.49 17.10
CA THR A 134 -14.37 -7.19 18.06
C THR A 134 -14.10 -8.69 18.11
N LEU A 135 -13.84 -9.31 16.95
CA LEU A 135 -13.51 -10.73 16.88
C LEU A 135 -12.12 -11.01 17.44
N TRP A 136 -11.16 -10.12 17.20
CA TRP A 136 -9.84 -10.20 17.81
C TRP A 136 -9.91 -10.14 19.34
N VAL A 137 -10.64 -9.18 19.91
CA VAL A 137 -10.78 -9.02 21.36
C VAL A 137 -11.45 -10.23 22.01
N HIS A 138 -12.57 -10.72 21.44
CA HIS A 138 -13.35 -11.78 22.07
C HIS A 138 -12.91 -13.19 21.69
N ARG A 139 -12.25 -13.37 20.54
CA ARG A 139 -11.93 -14.69 19.96
C ARG A 139 -10.53 -14.74 19.33
N LYS A 140 -9.54 -14.07 19.94
CA LYS A 140 -8.14 -13.99 19.48
C LYS A 140 -7.57 -15.31 18.95
N LYS A 141 -7.74 -16.42 19.69
CA LYS A 141 -7.22 -17.74 19.29
C LYS A 141 -7.78 -18.19 17.93
N ARG A 142 -9.09 -18.00 17.70
CA ARG A 142 -9.73 -18.33 16.43
C ARG A 142 -9.24 -17.44 15.28
N CYS A 143 -9.02 -16.15 15.54
CA CYS A 143 -8.43 -15.26 14.53
C CYS A 143 -7.05 -15.75 14.09
N LEU A 144 -6.19 -16.09 15.05
CA LEU A 144 -4.84 -16.60 14.77
C LEU A 144 -4.86 -17.94 14.03
N GLU A 145 -5.77 -18.85 14.39
CA GLU A 145 -5.99 -20.10 13.65
C GLU A 145 -6.48 -19.86 12.22
N ALA A 146 -7.39 -18.90 12.03
CA ALA A 146 -7.87 -18.52 10.70
C ALA A 146 -6.75 -17.92 9.85
N MET A 147 -5.94 -17.02 10.41
CA MET A 147 -4.76 -16.43 9.74
C MET A 147 -3.73 -17.50 9.37
N ALA A 148 -3.46 -18.46 10.25
CA ALA A 148 -2.50 -19.54 10.01
C ALA A 148 -2.91 -20.46 8.85
N ASN A 149 -4.22 -20.60 8.61
CA ASN A 149 -4.79 -21.46 7.59
C ASN A 149 -5.24 -20.71 6.32
N PHE A 150 -5.13 -19.39 6.31
CA PHE A 150 -5.57 -18.57 5.20
C PHE A 150 -4.68 -18.80 3.98
N LYS A 151 -5.30 -19.05 2.83
CA LYS A 151 -4.66 -19.23 1.54
C LYS A 151 -5.32 -18.30 0.52
N ALA A 152 -4.49 -17.73 -0.35
CA ALA A 152 -4.93 -16.90 -1.46
C ALA A 152 -5.68 -17.72 -2.53
#